data_AF-A0A4Y2MNN9-F1
#
_entry.id   AF-A0A4Y2MNN9-F1
#
_cell.length_a   1.000
_cell.length_b   1.000
_cell.length_c   1.000
_cell.angle_alpha   90.00
_cell.angle_beta   90.00
_cell.angle_gamma   90.00
#
_symmetry.space_group_name_H-M   'P 1'
#
loop_
_entity.id
_entity.type
_entity.pdbx_description
1 polymer ?
#
loop_
_entity_poly.entity_id
_entity_poly.type
_entity_poly.pdbx_seq_one_letter_code
_entity_poly.pdbx_strand_id
1 'polypeptide(L)'
;MSSQELALYIHALLVACMDPRDFYGDDLVRELRRRVEAKGNYTNPFLILALCNAGDTMTARDVERVTAAYNSQPRPFWTDSQTLSSMALSCISSRSGLSVDESTLRDMLQELKRRQFRNGTVDNFRTTALVTQALFVHDSYQEDFVLDSAMKVLVDGLKGSKSLLNAYYALPALHRKNLLDVTSSHCIKQPVAGETSSILFQLLIEAYAPAREHIWPPAYYLPHI
;
A
#
# COMPACT_ATOMS: atom_id res chain seq x y z
N MET A 1 -10.27 11.54 15.30
CA MET A 1 -9.38 10.65 14.53
C MET A 1 -8.03 11.32 14.31
N SER A 2 -6.99 10.79 14.95
CA SER A 2 -5.57 11.09 14.77
C SER A 2 -5.05 10.69 13.38
N SER A 3 -3.84 11.12 13.01
CA SER A 3 -3.21 10.71 11.74
C SER A 3 -2.98 9.19 11.66
N GLN A 4 -2.64 8.54 12.78
CA GLN A 4 -2.41 7.10 12.84
C GLN A 4 -3.70 6.29 12.67
N GLU A 5 -4.80 6.73 13.29
CA GLU A 5 -6.12 6.12 13.07
C GLU A 5 -6.58 6.30 11.62
N LEU A 6 -6.34 7.48 11.02
CA LEU A 6 -6.64 7.74 9.61
C LEU A 6 -5.83 6.82 8.67
N ALA A 7 -4.53 6.63 8.94
CA ALA A 7 -3.68 5.71 8.18
C ALA A 7 -4.12 4.25 8.31
N LEU A 8 -4.53 3.80 9.52
CA LEU A 8 -5.14 2.48 9.74
C LEU A 8 -6.47 2.35 8.97
N TYR A 9 -7.28 3.41 8.93
CA TYR A 9 -8.55 3.42 8.21
C TYR A 9 -8.35 3.32 6.70
N ILE A 10 -7.39 4.06 6.13
CA ILE A 10 -7.00 3.94 4.72
C ILE A 10 -6.52 2.52 4.40
N HIS A 11 -5.66 1.92 5.24
CA HIS A 11 -5.26 0.51 5.11
C HIS A 11 -6.47 -0.43 5.11
N ALA A 12 -7.46 -0.20 5.98
CA ALA A 12 -8.67 -1.02 6.06
C ALA A 12 -9.54 -0.90 4.79
N LEU A 13 -9.69 0.30 4.22
CA LEU A 13 -10.43 0.52 2.98
C LEU A 13 -9.74 -0.16 1.78
N LEU A 14 -8.41 -0.05 1.68
CA LEU A 14 -7.62 -0.72 0.63
C LEU A 14 -7.82 -2.25 0.63
N VAL A 15 -7.78 -2.90 1.80
CA VAL A 15 -8.03 -4.36 1.87
C VAL A 15 -9.49 -4.74 1.66
N ALA A 16 -10.43 -3.86 2.06
CA ALA A 16 -11.88 -4.04 1.86
C ALA A 16 -12.36 -3.69 0.45
N CYS A 17 -11.46 -3.34 -0.47
CA CYS A 17 -11.78 -2.94 -1.85
C CYS A 17 -12.71 -1.72 -1.95
N MET A 18 -12.57 -0.78 -1.01
CA MET A 18 -13.20 0.54 -1.04
C MET A 18 -12.13 1.58 -1.38
N ASP A 19 -12.44 2.56 -2.23
CA ASP A 19 -11.47 3.59 -2.60
C ASP A 19 -11.34 4.63 -1.46
N PRO A 20 -10.17 4.77 -0.81
CA PRO A 20 -9.96 5.80 0.21
C PRO A 20 -9.90 7.23 -0.35
N ARG A 21 -9.87 7.42 -1.68
CA ARG A 21 -9.92 8.74 -2.34
C ARG A 21 -11.33 9.23 -2.64
N ASP A 22 -12.33 8.33 -2.60
CA ASP A 22 -13.76 8.66 -2.72
C ASP A 22 -14.56 7.96 -1.61
N PHE A 23 -14.19 8.26 -0.35
CA PHE A 23 -14.90 7.73 0.79
C PHE A 23 -16.09 8.66 1.11
N TYR A 24 -17.25 8.39 0.51
CA TYR A 24 -18.45 9.22 0.62
C TYR A 24 -18.23 10.69 0.19
N GLY A 25 -17.39 10.91 -0.83
CA GLY A 25 -16.99 12.25 -1.30
C GLY A 25 -15.78 12.87 -0.58
N ASP A 26 -15.22 12.22 0.44
CA ASP A 26 -13.98 12.65 1.11
C ASP A 26 -12.74 11.90 0.57
N ASP A 27 -11.70 12.64 0.16
CA ASP A 27 -10.39 12.07 -0.15
C ASP A 27 -9.54 11.97 1.14
N LEU A 28 -9.60 10.80 1.77
CA LEU A 28 -8.88 10.50 3.01
C LEU A 28 -7.36 10.42 2.81
N VAL A 29 -6.91 10.03 1.61
CA VAL A 29 -5.49 9.97 1.26
C VAL A 29 -4.91 11.38 1.22
N ARG A 30 -5.60 12.31 0.56
CA ARG A 30 -5.24 13.74 0.54
C ARG A 30 -5.31 14.36 1.93
N GLU A 31 -6.27 13.98 2.76
CA GLU A 31 -6.33 14.43 4.15
C GLU A 31 -5.11 13.94 4.96
N LEU A 32 -4.71 12.68 4.80
CA LEU A 32 -3.49 12.17 5.44
C LEU A 32 -2.23 12.88 4.93
N ARG A 33 -2.14 13.15 3.62
CA ARG A 33 -1.04 13.91 2.99
C ARG A 33 -0.89 15.29 3.61
N ARG A 34 -1.99 16.06 3.71
CA ARG A 34 -1.99 17.39 4.37
C ARG A 34 -1.45 17.33 5.80
N ARG A 35 -1.86 16.31 6.58
CA ARG A 35 -1.40 16.12 7.97
C ARG A 35 0.08 15.75 8.09
N VAL A 36 0.61 14.99 7.13
CA VAL A 36 2.06 14.68 7.06
C VAL A 36 2.86 15.94 6.75
N GLU A 37 2.41 16.74 5.79
CA GLU A 37 3.11 17.96 5.38
C GLU A 37 3.14 19.02 6.48
N ALA A 38 2.03 19.19 7.19
CA ALA A 38 1.90 20.10 8.34
C ALA A 38 2.86 19.79 9.50
N LYS A 39 3.39 18.56 9.61
CA LYS A 39 4.37 18.18 10.64
C LYS A 39 5.84 18.50 10.28
N GLY A 40 6.10 19.07 9.11
CA GLY A 40 7.42 19.53 8.73
C GLY A 40 8.38 18.38 8.38
N ASN A 41 9.47 18.26 9.14
CA ASN A 41 10.64 17.43 8.77
C ASN A 41 10.69 16.06 9.46
N TYR A 42 9.88 15.82 10.50
CA TYR A 42 9.71 14.50 11.11
C TYR A 42 8.26 14.05 10.96
N THR A 43 8.05 12.79 10.55
CA THR A 43 6.75 12.15 10.54
C THR A 43 6.85 10.73 11.08
N ASN A 44 5.73 10.15 11.48
CA ASN A 44 5.68 8.72 11.81
C ASN A 44 5.75 7.93 10.49
N PRO A 45 6.72 7.02 10.29
CA PRO A 45 6.90 6.30 9.03
C PRO A 45 5.68 5.50 8.57
N PHE A 46 4.82 5.05 9.50
CA PHE A 46 3.57 4.38 9.18
C PHE A 46 2.61 5.26 8.33
N LEU A 47 2.68 6.59 8.48
CA LEU A 47 1.85 7.49 7.68
C LEU A 47 2.32 7.58 6.22
N ILE A 48 3.64 7.53 5.99
CA ILE A 48 4.23 7.50 4.64
C ILE A 48 3.97 6.15 3.99
N LEU A 49 4.11 5.07 4.75
CA LEU A 49 3.74 3.72 4.32
C LEU A 49 2.28 3.67 3.82
N ALA A 50 1.33 4.19 4.61
CA ALA A 50 -0.08 4.22 4.23
C ALA A 50 -0.36 5.07 2.97
N LEU A 51 0.31 6.22 2.80
CA LEU A 51 0.19 7.03 1.59
C LEU A 51 0.74 6.31 0.36
N CYS A 52 1.92 5.68 0.45
CA CYS A 52 2.51 4.91 -0.64
C CYS A 52 1.69 3.65 -0.99
N ASN A 53 1.06 3.03 0.00
CA ASN A 53 0.12 1.93 -0.18
C ASN A 53 -1.18 2.35 -0.88
N ALA A 54 -1.65 3.56 -0.64
CA ALA A 54 -2.80 4.17 -1.32
C ALA A 54 -2.47 4.74 -2.71
N GLY A 55 -1.27 4.45 -3.25
CA GLY A 55 -0.84 4.94 -4.56
C GLY A 55 -0.69 6.46 -4.63
N ASP A 56 -0.36 7.11 -3.52
CA ASP A 56 -0.08 8.55 -3.49
C ASP A 56 1.30 8.87 -4.07
N THR A 57 1.45 10.04 -4.67
CA THR A 57 2.73 10.46 -5.27
C THR A 57 3.75 10.74 -4.17
N MET A 58 4.76 9.89 -4.04
CA MET A 58 5.86 10.09 -3.09
C MET A 58 6.82 11.15 -3.58
N THR A 59 7.47 11.85 -2.65
CA THR A 59 8.42 12.93 -2.93
C THR A 59 9.79 12.65 -2.33
N ALA A 60 10.85 13.29 -2.83
CA ALA A 60 12.18 13.24 -2.20
C ALA A 60 12.14 13.67 -0.72
N ARG A 61 11.27 14.63 -0.37
CA ARG A 61 11.03 15.06 1.00
C ARG A 61 10.43 13.96 1.89
N ASP A 62 9.71 13.00 1.31
CA ASP A 62 9.20 11.85 2.06
C ASP A 62 10.31 10.83 2.36
N VAL A 63 11.24 10.62 1.42
CA VAL A 63 12.49 9.87 1.67
C VAL A 63 13.27 10.51 2.81
N GLU A 64 13.52 11.83 2.75
CA GLU A 64 14.21 12.59 3.80
C GLU A 64 13.52 12.43 5.17
N ARG A 65 12.20 12.59 5.25
CA ARG A 65 11.41 12.44 6.49
C ARG A 65 11.54 11.03 7.10
N VAL A 66 11.47 9.99 6.27
CA VAL A 66 11.53 8.60 6.73
C VAL A 66 12.93 8.21 7.19
N THR A 67 13.97 8.68 6.48
CA THR A 67 15.37 8.52 6.87
C THR A 67 15.70 9.31 8.15
N ALA A 68 15.20 10.54 8.28
CA ALA A 68 15.33 11.32 9.52
C ALA A 68 14.65 10.61 10.70
N ALA A 69 13.47 10.02 10.50
CA ALA A 69 12.76 9.24 11.52
C ALA A 69 13.55 8.00 11.96
N TYR A 70 14.21 7.30 11.03
CA TYR A 70 15.10 6.16 11.31
C TYR A 70 16.34 6.55 12.15
N ASN A 71 16.88 7.76 11.97
CA ASN A 71 18.12 8.23 12.62
C ASN A 71 17.89 8.88 14.01
N SER A 72 16.77 9.61 14.21
CA SER A 72 15.87 9.72 15.39
C SER A 72 16.28 9.71 16.91
N GLN A 73 17.48 9.29 17.33
CA GLN A 73 17.70 8.70 18.69
C GLN A 73 17.56 9.64 19.92
N PRO A 74 17.25 9.11 21.14
CA PRO A 74 16.59 7.83 21.47
C PRO A 74 15.10 8.07 21.82
N ARG A 75 14.19 7.27 21.24
CA ARG A 75 12.73 7.39 21.49
C ARG A 75 12.11 6.05 21.92
N PRO A 76 11.03 6.04 22.71
CA PRO A 76 10.24 4.82 22.95
C PRO A 76 9.80 4.16 21.64
N PHE A 77 9.79 2.82 21.60
CA PHE A 77 9.47 2.03 20.40
C PHE A 77 10.38 2.33 19.19
N TRP A 78 11.64 2.64 19.48
CA TRP A 78 12.71 2.87 18.50
C TRP A 78 12.70 1.89 17.33
N THR A 79 12.75 0.59 17.63
CA THR A 79 12.83 -0.48 16.64
C THR A 79 11.56 -0.58 15.79
N ASP A 80 10.36 -0.34 16.34
CA ASP A 80 9.12 -0.25 15.54
C ASP A 80 9.23 0.87 14.49
N SER A 81 9.74 2.05 14.90
CA SER A 81 9.90 3.19 13.99
C SER A 81 10.93 2.89 12.89
N GLN A 82 12.07 2.30 13.24
CA GLN A 82 13.08 1.88 12.26
C GLN A 82 12.55 0.85 11.26
N THR A 83 11.76 -0.11 11.75
CA THR A 83 11.15 -1.18 10.94
C THR A 83 10.06 -0.65 10.01
N LEU A 84 9.28 0.32 10.47
CA LEU A 84 8.31 1.02 9.62
C LEU A 84 9.00 1.95 8.62
N SER A 85 10.16 2.52 8.95
CA SER A 85 10.99 3.29 8.00
C SER A 85 11.55 2.43 6.87
N SER A 86 12.13 1.26 7.16
CA SER A 86 12.68 0.39 6.10
C SER A 86 11.58 -0.13 5.16
N MET A 87 10.40 -0.46 5.68
CA MET A 87 9.22 -0.75 4.86
C MET A 87 8.81 0.47 4.03
N ALA A 88 8.58 1.64 4.62
CA ALA A 88 8.15 2.83 3.89
C ALA A 88 9.13 3.24 2.77
N LEU A 89 10.44 3.18 3.02
CA LEU A 89 11.48 3.41 2.01
C LEU A 89 11.45 2.36 0.88
N SER A 90 11.22 1.08 1.22
CA SER A 90 11.04 0.01 0.21
C SER A 90 9.79 0.24 -0.66
N CYS A 91 8.72 0.80 -0.08
CA CYS A 91 7.54 1.21 -0.84
C CYS A 91 7.87 2.31 -1.86
N ILE A 92 8.54 3.38 -1.40
CA ILE A 92 8.92 4.52 -2.25
C ILE A 92 9.82 4.06 -3.40
N SER A 93 10.83 3.24 -3.09
CA SER A 93 11.76 2.68 -4.08
C SER A 93 11.04 1.87 -5.15
N SER A 94 10.15 0.96 -4.75
CA SER A 94 9.47 0.03 -5.66
C SER A 94 8.33 0.64 -6.47
N ARG A 95 7.74 1.77 -6.03
CA ARG A 95 6.51 2.32 -6.64
C ARG A 95 6.61 3.74 -7.19
N SER A 96 7.66 4.50 -6.85
CA SER A 96 7.71 5.94 -7.18
C SER A 96 8.88 6.34 -8.08
N GLY A 97 9.76 5.41 -8.46
CA GLY A 97 10.93 5.69 -9.29
C GLY A 97 11.98 6.61 -8.64
N LEU A 98 11.77 7.00 -7.38
CA LEU A 98 12.71 7.77 -6.59
C LEU A 98 13.85 6.87 -6.14
N SER A 99 15.08 7.29 -6.35
CA SER A 99 16.28 6.57 -5.91
C SER A 99 16.37 6.56 -4.38
N VAL A 100 15.93 5.47 -3.78
CA VAL A 100 16.35 5.07 -2.43
C VAL A 100 17.58 4.18 -2.60
N ASP A 101 18.64 4.46 -1.85
CA ASP A 101 19.85 3.62 -1.87
C ASP A 101 19.55 2.23 -1.28
N GLU A 102 19.67 1.20 -2.11
CA GLU A 102 19.48 -0.20 -1.71
C GLU A 102 20.51 -0.66 -0.68
N SER A 103 21.72 -0.08 -0.67
CA SER A 103 22.73 -0.42 0.34
C SER A 103 22.32 0.10 1.72
N THR A 104 21.84 1.35 1.80
CA THR A 104 21.17 1.89 2.99
C THR A 104 20.01 1.00 3.44
N LEU A 105 19.11 0.56 2.56
CA LEU A 105 17.99 -0.33 2.92
C LEU A 105 18.48 -1.68 3.50
N ARG A 106 19.47 -2.31 2.87
CA ARG A 106 20.08 -3.56 3.35
C ARG A 106 20.72 -3.39 4.73
N ASP A 107 21.44 -2.30 4.95
CA ASP A 107 22.11 -2.01 6.22
C ASP A 107 21.08 -1.74 7.33
N MET A 108 19.96 -1.06 7.02
CA MET A 108 18.83 -0.93 7.94
C MET A 108 18.25 -2.28 8.35
N LEU A 109 18.04 -3.21 7.40
CA LEU A 109 17.53 -4.54 7.71
C LEU A 109 18.54 -5.36 8.53
N GLN A 110 19.84 -5.26 8.23
CA GLN A 110 20.90 -5.92 9.01
C GLN A 110 20.91 -5.48 10.48
N GLU A 111 20.70 -4.19 10.75
CA GLU A 111 20.56 -3.66 12.12
C GLU A 111 19.30 -4.12 12.85
N LEU A 112 18.23 -4.46 12.12
CA LEU A 112 17.02 -5.06 12.72
C LEU A 112 17.24 -6.53 13.07
N LYS A 113 17.95 -7.30 12.22
CA LYS A 113 18.25 -8.72 12.47
C LYS A 113 19.08 -8.92 13.75
N ARG A 114 20.11 -8.09 13.93
CA ARG A 114 21.01 -8.09 15.11
C ARG A 114 20.30 -7.88 16.46
N ARG A 115 19.04 -7.44 16.46
CA ARG A 115 18.22 -7.23 17.67
C ARG A 115 17.45 -8.47 18.11
N GLN A 116 17.54 -9.59 17.40
CA GLN A 116 16.86 -10.82 17.82
C GLN A 116 17.52 -11.42 19.07
N PHE A 117 16.74 -11.57 20.14
CA PHE A 117 17.14 -12.30 21.33
C PHE A 117 17.16 -13.81 21.07
N ARG A 118 17.91 -14.55 21.90
CA ARG A 118 18.03 -16.03 21.82
C ARG A 118 16.70 -16.79 21.89
N ASN A 119 15.63 -16.16 22.39
CA ASN A 119 14.28 -16.75 22.45
C ASN A 119 13.44 -16.49 21.18
N GLY A 120 14.00 -15.86 20.14
CA GLY A 120 13.32 -15.54 18.87
C GLY A 120 12.65 -14.16 18.82
N THR A 121 12.45 -13.50 19.98
CA THR A 121 11.82 -12.18 20.09
C THR A 121 12.77 -11.07 19.64
N VAL A 122 12.24 -10.02 19.00
CA VAL A 122 12.90 -8.72 18.84
C VAL A 122 12.14 -7.71 19.69
N ASP A 123 12.75 -7.14 20.73
CA ASP A 123 12.17 -6.26 21.77
C ASP A 123 10.91 -6.81 22.49
N ASN A 124 9.79 -6.92 21.77
CA ASN A 124 8.48 -7.39 22.25
C ASN A 124 7.70 -8.07 21.12
N PHE A 125 6.52 -8.63 21.40
CA PHE A 125 5.69 -9.35 20.42
C PHE A 125 5.37 -8.53 19.15
N ARG A 126 4.97 -7.25 19.31
CA ARG A 126 4.63 -6.38 18.17
C ARG A 126 5.85 -6.07 17.33
N THR A 127 6.97 -5.73 17.96
CA THR A 127 8.23 -5.45 17.26
C THR A 127 8.75 -6.69 16.54
N THR A 128 8.67 -7.87 17.16
CA THR A 128 8.99 -9.17 16.53
C THR A 128 8.16 -9.38 15.26
N ALA A 129 6.85 -9.12 15.32
CA ALA A 129 5.96 -9.25 14.18
C ALA A 129 6.33 -8.27 13.05
N LEU A 130 6.53 -6.99 13.38
CA LEU A 130 6.92 -5.97 12.40
C LEU A 130 8.28 -6.26 11.75
N VAL A 131 9.29 -6.69 12.52
CA VAL A 131 10.62 -7.00 12.00
C VAL A 131 10.56 -8.22 11.08
N THR A 132 9.84 -9.26 11.48
CA THR A 132 9.61 -10.45 10.64
C THR A 132 8.98 -10.05 9.29
N GLN A 133 7.97 -9.17 9.32
CA GLN A 133 7.36 -8.62 8.09
C GLN A 133 8.35 -7.84 7.23
N ALA A 134 9.15 -6.93 7.81
CA ALA A 134 10.12 -6.12 7.07
C ALA A 134 11.23 -6.96 6.42
N LEU A 135 11.62 -8.07 7.04
CA LEU A 135 12.64 -8.98 6.49
C LEU A 135 12.13 -9.81 5.30
N PHE A 136 10.82 -10.02 5.15
CA PHE A 136 10.25 -10.65 3.95
C PHE A 136 10.29 -9.76 2.71
N VAL A 137 10.44 -8.44 2.86
CA VAL A 137 10.38 -7.49 1.72
C VAL A 137 11.53 -7.68 0.72
N HIS A 138 12.68 -8.14 1.21
CA HIS A 138 13.92 -8.34 0.43
C HIS A 138 14.53 -9.74 0.66
N ASP A 139 13.72 -10.70 1.13
CA ASP A 139 14.16 -12.04 1.59
C ASP A 139 15.39 -12.01 2.54
N SER A 140 15.55 -10.91 3.29
CA SER A 140 16.76 -10.57 4.05
C SER A 140 16.99 -11.44 5.29
N TYR A 141 16.00 -12.26 5.65
CA TYR A 141 16.00 -13.14 6.82
C TYR A 141 16.96 -14.35 6.73
N GLN A 142 17.56 -14.62 5.58
CA GLN A 142 18.32 -15.86 5.34
C GLN A 142 19.59 -16.01 6.19
N GLU A 143 20.16 -14.90 6.66
CA GLU A 143 21.37 -14.85 7.49
C GLU A 143 21.14 -13.95 8.71
N ASP A 144 21.73 -14.28 9.85
CA ASP A 144 21.63 -13.55 11.14
C ASP A 144 20.23 -13.40 11.77
N PHE A 145 19.19 -14.03 11.22
CA PHE A 145 17.85 -14.03 11.82
C PHE A 145 17.24 -15.43 11.84
N VAL A 146 16.93 -15.95 13.03
CA VAL A 146 16.33 -17.27 13.20
C VAL A 146 14.81 -17.16 13.02
N LEU A 147 14.37 -17.25 11.76
CA LEU A 147 12.97 -17.08 11.37
C LEU A 147 12.02 -18.02 12.12
N ASP A 148 12.36 -19.31 12.24
CA ASP A 148 11.48 -20.29 12.91
C ASP A 148 11.23 -19.96 14.38
N SER A 149 12.24 -19.40 15.08
CA SER A 149 12.10 -18.94 16.46
C SER A 149 11.19 -17.72 16.56
N ALA A 150 11.30 -16.75 15.64
CA ALA A 150 10.40 -15.60 15.58
C ALA A 150 8.95 -16.05 15.27
N MET A 151 8.77 -16.92 14.27
CA MET A 151 7.48 -17.48 13.89
C MET A 151 6.83 -18.26 15.04
N LYS A 152 7.62 -19.02 15.82
CA LYS A 152 7.16 -19.69 17.04
C LYS A 152 6.67 -18.70 18.10
N VAL A 153 7.40 -17.61 18.35
CA VAL A 153 6.96 -16.54 19.27
C VAL A 153 5.62 -15.94 18.83
N LEU A 154 5.44 -15.71 17.52
CA LEU A 154 4.18 -15.17 16.98
C LEU A 154 3.01 -16.15 17.14
N VAL A 155 3.19 -17.42 16.80
CA VAL A 155 2.16 -18.47 16.96
C VAL A 155 1.78 -18.66 18.43
N ASP A 156 2.75 -18.77 19.33
CA ASP A 156 2.48 -19.05 20.74
C ASP A 156 1.88 -17.83 21.46
N GLY A 157 2.25 -16.60 21.07
CA GLY A 157 1.62 -15.38 21.57
C GLY A 157 0.17 -15.19 21.13
N LEU A 158 -0.22 -15.66 19.93
CA LEU A 158 -1.63 -15.69 19.51
C LEU A 158 -2.45 -16.76 20.23
N LYS A 159 -1.84 -17.91 20.57
CA LYS A 159 -2.51 -18.93 21.41
C LYS A 159 -2.72 -18.43 22.84
N GLY A 160 -1.72 -17.74 23.40
CA GLY A 160 -1.77 -17.20 24.76
C GLY A 160 -2.63 -15.94 24.93
N SER A 161 -2.96 -15.22 23.85
CA SER A 161 -3.69 -13.94 23.94
C SER A 161 -4.69 -13.75 22.79
N LYS A 162 -5.97 -13.58 23.14
CA LYS A 162 -7.06 -13.21 22.22
C LYS A 162 -7.05 -11.71 21.88
N SER A 163 -5.88 -11.11 21.69
CA SER A 163 -5.71 -9.70 21.34
C SER A 163 -5.87 -9.47 19.84
N LEU A 164 -6.88 -8.67 19.45
CA LEU A 164 -7.09 -8.26 18.06
C LEU A 164 -5.87 -7.51 17.49
N LEU A 165 -5.21 -6.69 18.32
CA LEU A 165 -4.02 -5.96 17.90
C LEU A 165 -2.81 -6.89 17.69
N ASN A 166 -2.70 -7.96 18.48
CA ASN A 166 -1.68 -8.99 18.27
C ASN A 166 -1.94 -9.74 16.96
N ALA A 167 -3.20 -10.10 16.68
CA ALA A 167 -3.60 -10.72 15.43
C ALA A 167 -3.30 -9.82 14.22
N TYR A 168 -3.62 -8.53 14.30
CA TYR A 168 -3.33 -7.54 13.25
C TYR A 168 -1.84 -7.49 12.86
N TYR A 169 -0.92 -7.52 13.85
CA TYR A 169 0.51 -7.51 13.55
C TYR A 169 1.07 -8.89 13.19
N ALA A 170 0.60 -9.98 13.81
CA ALA A 170 1.20 -11.30 13.62
C ALA A 170 0.68 -12.05 12.38
N LEU A 171 -0.61 -11.94 12.04
CA LEU A 171 -1.20 -12.70 10.93
C LEU A 171 -0.55 -12.42 9.57
N PRO A 172 -0.20 -11.17 9.19
CA PRO A 172 0.55 -10.93 7.95
C PRO A 172 1.86 -11.71 7.93
N ALA A 173 2.66 -11.62 9.00
CA ALA A 173 3.94 -12.35 9.10
C ALA A 173 3.75 -13.87 8.97
N LEU A 174 2.72 -14.42 9.63
CA LEU A 174 2.42 -15.86 9.58
C LEU A 174 2.01 -16.34 8.17
N HIS A 175 1.48 -15.45 7.32
CA HIS A 175 1.17 -15.72 5.92
C HIS A 175 2.29 -15.27 4.94
N ARG A 176 3.49 -14.94 5.43
CA ARG A 176 4.60 -14.37 4.64
C ARG A 176 4.18 -13.13 3.85
N LYS A 177 3.34 -12.31 4.48
CA LYS A 177 2.91 -10.99 4.02
C LYS A 177 3.43 -9.91 4.97
N ASN A 178 3.44 -8.69 4.49
CA ASN A 178 3.97 -7.53 5.21
C ASN A 178 3.06 -6.30 4.99
N LEU A 179 3.28 -5.22 5.75
CA LEU A 179 2.43 -4.02 5.65
C LEU A 179 2.55 -3.27 4.31
N LEU A 180 3.50 -3.58 3.42
CA LEU A 180 3.56 -3.04 2.04
C LEU A 180 2.56 -3.72 1.11
N ASP A 181 2.16 -4.96 1.42
CA ASP A 181 1.21 -5.72 0.60
C ASP A 181 -0.21 -5.15 0.71
N VAL A 182 -0.46 -4.30 1.72
CA VAL A 182 -1.75 -3.62 1.96
C VAL A 182 -2.02 -2.61 0.85
N THR A 183 -2.60 -3.09 -0.23
CA THR A 183 -2.95 -2.35 -1.45
C THR A 183 -4.34 -2.80 -1.91
N SER A 184 -4.92 -2.13 -2.91
CA SER A 184 -6.14 -2.59 -3.60
C SER A 184 -5.86 -3.54 -4.77
N SER A 185 -4.65 -4.11 -4.88
CA SER A 185 -4.22 -4.91 -6.05
C SER A 185 -4.93 -6.27 -6.17
N HIS A 186 -5.41 -6.84 -5.07
CA HIS A 186 -6.23 -8.06 -5.04
C HIS A 186 -7.70 -7.80 -5.41
N CYS A 187 -8.11 -6.54 -5.51
CA CYS A 187 -9.50 -6.17 -5.76
C CYS A 187 -9.83 -6.32 -7.24
N ILE A 188 -10.84 -7.16 -7.53
CA ILE A 188 -11.42 -7.24 -8.87
C ILE A 188 -12.13 -5.92 -9.15
N LYS A 189 -11.57 -5.11 -10.05
CA LYS A 189 -12.28 -3.97 -10.60
C LYS A 189 -13.45 -4.50 -11.43
N GLN A 190 -14.65 -4.48 -10.86
CA GLN A 190 -15.85 -4.62 -11.68
C GLN A 190 -15.87 -3.46 -12.69
N PRO A 191 -16.09 -3.71 -13.99
CA PRO A 191 -16.23 -2.63 -14.95
C PRO A 191 -17.41 -1.76 -14.53
N VAL A 192 -17.17 -0.46 -14.39
CA VAL A 192 -18.22 0.51 -14.06
C VAL A 192 -19.31 0.39 -15.12
N ALA A 193 -20.55 0.19 -14.68
CA ALA A 193 -21.71 0.05 -15.56
C ALA A 193 -21.99 1.40 -16.27
N GLY A 194 -21.26 1.63 -17.35
CA GLY A 194 -21.22 2.89 -18.10
C GLY A 194 -20.44 2.76 -19.40
N GLU A 195 -19.26 2.15 -19.40
CA GLU A 195 -18.44 1.99 -20.61
C GLU A 195 -18.96 0.88 -21.54
N THR A 196 -19.35 -0.28 -20.98
CA THR A 196 -19.96 -1.37 -21.75
C THR A 196 -21.30 -0.98 -22.35
N SER A 197 -22.05 -0.08 -21.72
CA SER A 197 -23.33 0.40 -22.23
C SER A 197 -23.15 1.16 -23.54
N SER A 198 -22.13 2.03 -23.65
CA SER A 198 -21.83 2.77 -24.89
C SER A 198 -21.53 1.84 -26.07
N ILE A 199 -20.64 0.84 -25.86
CA ILE A 199 -20.23 -0.09 -26.92
C ILE A 199 -21.38 -1.02 -27.33
N LEU A 200 -22.16 -1.55 -26.36
CA LEU A 200 -23.34 -2.37 -26.66
C LEU A 200 -24.43 -1.57 -27.37
N PHE A 201 -24.64 -0.30 -27.01
CA PHE A 201 -25.63 0.56 -27.67
C PHE A 201 -25.20 0.92 -29.10
N GLN A 202 -23.92 1.19 -29.33
CA GLN A 202 -23.35 1.43 -30.66
C GLN A 202 -23.46 0.17 -31.56
N LEU A 203 -23.08 -1.01 -31.03
CA LEU A 203 -23.21 -2.29 -31.75
C LEU A 203 -24.69 -2.66 -32.01
N LEU A 204 -25.60 -2.33 -31.11
CA LEU A 204 -27.05 -2.50 -31.33
C LEU A 204 -27.57 -1.54 -32.40
N ILE A 205 -27.12 -0.28 -32.43
CA ILE A 205 -27.47 0.66 -33.52
C ILE A 205 -26.95 0.15 -34.87
N GLU A 206 -25.72 -0.37 -34.94
CA GLU A 206 -25.17 -0.94 -36.18
C GLU A 206 -25.87 -2.25 -36.60
N ALA A 207 -26.27 -3.09 -35.65
CA ALA A 207 -27.00 -4.33 -35.92
C ALA A 207 -28.50 -4.14 -36.27
N TYR A 208 -29.12 -3.04 -35.81
CA TYR A 208 -30.55 -2.74 -36.05
C TYR A 208 -30.79 -1.54 -36.98
N ALA A 209 -29.75 -0.93 -37.55
CA ALA A 209 -29.93 0.05 -38.62
C ALA A 209 -30.54 -0.65 -39.85
N PRO A 210 -31.78 -0.33 -40.27
CA PRO A 210 -32.36 -0.94 -41.45
C PRO A 210 -31.54 -0.52 -42.68
N ALA A 211 -31.17 -1.50 -43.51
CA ALA A 211 -30.51 -1.24 -44.77
C ALA A 211 -31.36 -0.25 -45.59
N ARG A 212 -30.78 0.91 -45.93
CA ARG A 212 -31.43 1.83 -46.88
C ARG A 212 -31.42 1.19 -48.25
N GLU A 213 -32.54 0.58 -48.62
CA GLU A 213 -32.77 0.13 -49.99
C GLU A 213 -32.65 1.33 -50.96
N HIS A 214 -31.82 1.15 -51.98
CA HIS A 214 -31.64 2.13 -53.05
C HIS A 214 -32.89 2.18 -53.92
N ILE A 215 -33.79 3.15 -53.67
CA ILE A 215 -34.89 3.47 -54.58
C ILE A 215 -35.01 4.99 -54.75
N TRP A 216 -34.26 5.56 -55.70
CA TRP A 216 -34.67 6.73 -56.50
C TRP A 216 -34.01 6.63 -57.90
N PRO A 217 -34.75 6.84 -59.00
CA PRO A 217 -34.22 6.76 -60.37
C PRO A 217 -33.38 7.99 -60.76
N PRO A 218 -32.57 7.93 -61.83
CA PRO A 218 -31.70 9.03 -62.24
C PRO A 218 -32.49 10.26 -62.72
N ALA A 219 -31.95 11.44 -62.42
CA ALA A 219 -32.53 12.73 -62.79
C ALA A 219 -32.57 12.93 -64.31
N TYR A 220 -33.74 13.27 -64.84
CA TYR A 220 -33.88 13.75 -66.21
C TYR A 220 -33.50 15.23 -66.29
N TYR A 221 -32.59 15.53 -67.23
CA TYR A 221 -32.28 16.89 -67.66
C TYR A 221 -33.53 17.58 -68.25
N LEU A 222 -33.71 18.86 -67.91
CA LEU A 222 -34.47 19.81 -68.72
C LEU A 222 -33.61 21.08 -68.92
N PRO A 223 -33.46 21.57 -70.16
CA PRO A 223 -32.60 22.72 -70.46
C PRO A 223 -33.32 24.06 -70.22
N HIS A 224 -32.53 25.12 -70.16
CA HIS A 224 -32.99 26.51 -70.19
C HIS A 224 -33.93 26.80 -71.38
N ILE A 225 -35.00 27.56 -71.13
CA ILE A 225 -35.36 28.86 -71.74
C ILE A 225 -36.17 29.63 -70.69
#